data_AF-A0A2A9CLR1-F1
#
_entry.id   AF-A0A2A9CLR1-F1
#
_cell.length_a   1.000
_cell.length_b   1.000
_cell.length_c   1.000
_cell.angle_alpha   90.00
_cell.angle_beta   90.00
_cell.angle_gamma   90.00
#
_symmetry.space_group_name_H-M   'P 1'
#
loop_
_entity.id
_entity.type
_entity.pdbx_description
1 polymer ?
#
loop_
_entity_poly.entity_id
_entity_poly.type
_entity_poly.pdbx_seq_one_letter_code
_entity_poly.pdbx_strand_id
1 'polypeptide(L)'
;MLAMSDVNCIKNLRNNKGLSISQIQKILGANWRTAKKYADEDHIPNETLRIRKSYVEWGKIFGDDVLATAMLDRIVHHSTTFNIKGGSYRLREKVKAGIQPAKMR
;
A
#
# COMPACT_ATOMS: atom_id res chain seq x y z
N MET A 1 -5.17 -21.22 2.34
CA MET A 1 -6.28 -20.55 3.04
C MET A 1 -6.12 -20.83 4.53
N LEU A 2 -6.32 -19.85 5.41
CA LEU A 2 -6.36 -20.09 6.86
C LEU A 2 -7.66 -20.81 7.22
N ALA A 3 -7.65 -21.61 8.28
CA ALA A 3 -8.88 -22.23 8.78
C ALA A 3 -9.79 -21.15 9.40
N MET A 4 -11.10 -21.38 9.40
CA MET A 4 -12.06 -20.45 10.04
C MET A 4 -11.75 -20.20 11.52
N SER A 5 -11.15 -21.17 12.21
CA SER A 5 -10.64 -21.04 13.57
C SER A 5 -9.57 -19.96 13.71
N ASP A 6 -8.63 -19.89 12.76
CA ASP A 6 -7.51 -18.93 12.79
C ASP A 6 -8.02 -17.51 12.55
N VAL A 7 -9.00 -17.34 11.67
CA VAL A 7 -9.66 -16.05 11.40
C VAL A 7 -10.37 -15.54 12.65
N ASN A 8 -11.12 -16.40 13.34
CA ASN A 8 -11.80 -16.04 14.58
C ASN A 8 -10.80 -15.72 15.71
N CYS A 9 -9.68 -16.43 15.77
CA CYS A 9 -8.60 -16.15 16.72
C CYS A 9 -8.00 -14.75 16.47
N ILE A 10 -7.72 -14.39 15.21
CA ILE A 10 -7.20 -13.06 14.85
C ILE A 10 -8.16 -11.95 15.29
N LYS A 11 -9.47 -12.09 15.00
CA LYS A 11 -10.49 -11.11 15.43
C LYS A 11 -10.59 -10.97 16.94
N ASN A 12 -10.55 -12.10 17.66
CA ASN A 12 -10.60 -12.11 19.13
C ASN A 12 -9.35 -11.44 19.75
N LEU A 13 -8.15 -11.77 19.25
CA LEU A 13 -6.89 -11.18 19.72
C LEU A 13 -6.82 -9.67 19.48
N ARG A 14 -7.42 -9.20 18.37
CA ARG A 14 -7.47 -7.78 18.04
C ARG A 14 -8.48 -7.02 18.91
N ASN A 15 -9.72 -7.50 18.98
CA ASN A 15 -10.83 -6.74 19.58
C ASN A 15 -10.94 -6.92 21.10
N ASN A 16 -10.68 -8.11 21.64
CA ASN A 16 -10.80 -8.37 23.08
C ASN A 16 -9.47 -8.23 23.83
N LYS A 17 -8.34 -8.59 23.20
CA LYS A 17 -7.02 -8.46 23.83
C LYS A 17 -6.27 -7.18 23.46
N GLY A 18 -6.79 -6.37 22.53
CA GLY A 18 -6.16 -5.12 22.10
C GLY A 18 -4.76 -5.30 21.51
N LEU A 19 -4.41 -6.50 21.05
CA LEU A 19 -3.05 -6.80 20.61
C LEU A 19 -2.73 -6.08 19.30
N SER A 20 -1.45 -5.68 19.17
CA SER A 20 -0.96 -5.16 17.90
C SER A 20 -0.89 -6.27 16.85
N ILE A 21 -1.08 -5.93 15.57
CA ILE A 21 -0.99 -6.89 14.46
C ILE A 21 0.38 -7.60 14.44
N SER A 22 1.43 -6.96 14.96
CA SER A 22 2.79 -7.53 15.05
C SER A 22 2.88 -8.63 16.09
N GLN A 23 2.20 -8.45 17.22
CA GLN A 23 2.08 -9.47 18.24
C GLN A 23 1.20 -10.63 17.75
N ILE A 24 0.09 -10.33 17.07
CA ILE A 24 -0.78 -11.37 16.47
C ILE A 24 0.01 -12.19 15.43
N GLN A 25 0.83 -11.53 14.60
CA GLN A 25 1.70 -12.18 13.64
C GLN A 25 2.71 -13.13 14.32
N LYS A 26 3.38 -12.67 15.39
CA LYS A 26 4.34 -13.49 16.13
C LYS A 26 3.70 -14.67 16.85
N ILE A 27 2.49 -14.50 17.38
CA ILE A 27 1.76 -15.54 18.12
C ILE A 27 1.24 -16.63 17.18
N LEU A 28 0.61 -16.24 16.06
CA LEU A 28 0.06 -17.20 15.10
C LEU A 28 1.10 -17.75 14.11
N GLY A 29 2.27 -17.12 13.98
CA GLY A 29 3.21 -17.43 12.90
C GLY A 29 2.65 -17.14 11.50
N ALA A 30 1.55 -16.39 11.40
CA ALA A 30 0.87 -16.10 10.15
C ALA A 30 1.55 -14.94 9.40
N ASN A 31 1.32 -14.83 8.09
CA ASN A 31 1.78 -13.70 7.29
C ASN A 31 1.13 -12.39 7.77
N TRP A 32 1.93 -11.31 7.92
CA TRP A 32 1.46 -9.98 8.33
C TRP A 32 0.25 -9.48 7.52
N ARG A 33 0.26 -9.67 6.19
CA ARG A 33 -0.86 -9.25 5.32
C ARG A 33 -2.15 -9.97 5.66
N THR A 34 -2.05 -11.24 6.01
CA THR A 34 -3.19 -12.07 6.39
C THR A 34 -3.71 -11.67 7.77
N ALA A 35 -2.82 -11.47 8.74
CA ALA A 35 -3.20 -10.96 10.06
C ALA A 35 -3.89 -9.59 9.95
N LYS A 36 -3.34 -8.66 9.15
CA LYS A 36 -3.94 -7.34 8.94
C LYS A 36 -5.31 -7.40 8.25
N LYS A 37 -5.46 -8.21 7.20
CA LYS A 37 -6.72 -8.41 6.46
C LYS A 37 -7.89 -8.83 7.34
N TYR A 38 -7.63 -9.63 8.37
CA TYR A 38 -8.68 -10.17 9.23
C TYR A 38 -8.78 -9.47 10.59
N ALA A 39 -7.79 -8.66 10.98
CA ALA A 39 -7.77 -7.93 12.25
C ALA A 39 -8.53 -6.60 12.15
N ASP A 40 -8.23 -5.79 11.14
CA ASP A 40 -8.98 -4.59 10.85
C ASP A 40 -9.98 -4.98 9.76
N GLU A 41 -11.27 -4.64 9.87
CA GLU A 41 -12.24 -4.73 8.75
C GLU A 41 -11.90 -3.71 7.64
N ASP A 42 -10.62 -3.52 7.37
CA ASP A 42 -10.15 -2.69 6.29
C ASP A 42 -10.57 -3.39 5.01
N HIS A 43 -11.41 -2.69 4.25
CA HIS A 43 -11.59 -2.90 2.83
C HIS A 43 -10.22 -2.71 2.17
N ILE A 44 -9.36 -3.75 2.22
CA ILE A 44 -8.11 -3.77 1.47
C ILE A 44 -8.56 -3.65 0.02
N PRO A 45 -8.18 -2.58 -0.70
CA PRO A 45 -8.48 -2.47 -2.11
C PRO A 45 -7.93 -3.73 -2.76
N ASN A 46 -8.82 -4.54 -3.32
CA ASN A 46 -8.47 -5.71 -4.11
C ASN A 46 -7.45 -5.35 -5.21
N GLU A 47 -7.48 -4.10 -5.68
CA GLU A 47 -6.48 -3.51 -6.56
C GLU A 47 -5.92 -2.19 -6.03
N THR A 48 -4.59 -2.08 -6.00
CA THR A 48 -3.86 -0.84 -5.68
C THR A 48 -3.03 -0.42 -6.88
N LEU A 49 -3.41 0.69 -7.51
CA LEU A 49 -2.62 1.31 -8.57
C LEU A 49 -1.58 2.26 -7.96
N ARG A 50 -0.30 2.07 -8.32
CA ARG A 50 0.80 2.94 -7.90
C ARG A 50 1.29 3.80 -9.06
N ILE A 51 0.92 5.07 -9.03
CA ILE A 51 1.26 6.05 -10.05
C ILE A 51 2.51 6.81 -9.61
N ARG A 52 3.58 6.77 -10.42
CA ARG A 52 4.84 7.49 -10.14
C ARG A 52 4.99 8.81 -10.89
N LYS A 53 4.18 9.01 -11.93
CA LYS A 53 4.24 10.14 -12.86
C LYS A 53 2.99 10.97 -12.73
N SER A 54 3.13 12.29 -12.92
CA SER A 54 1.97 13.20 -12.84
C SER A 54 0.96 12.87 -13.94
N TYR A 55 -0.32 13.11 -13.68
CA TYR A 55 -1.39 12.87 -14.66
C TYR A 55 -1.18 13.63 -15.97
N VAL A 56 -0.54 14.81 -15.91
CA VAL A 56 -0.21 15.64 -17.08
C VAL A 56 0.83 14.95 -17.98
N GLU A 57 1.71 14.12 -17.43
CA GLU A 57 2.68 13.36 -18.23
C GLU A 57 2.06 12.14 -18.93
N TRP A 58 0.81 11.76 -18.61
CA TRP A 58 0.19 10.55 -19.17
C TRP A 58 -0.07 10.66 -20.67
N GLY A 59 -0.41 11.86 -21.15
CA GLY A 59 -0.51 12.14 -22.58
C GLY A 59 0.75 11.76 -23.36
N LYS A 60 1.93 12.06 -22.80
CA LYS A 60 3.23 11.67 -23.39
C LYS A 60 3.52 10.17 -23.30
N ILE A 61 2.97 9.48 -22.29
CA ILE A 61 3.15 8.04 -22.10
C ILE A 61 2.30 7.26 -23.11
N PHE A 62 1.06 7.71 -23.33
CA PHE A 62 0.12 7.05 -24.23
C PHE A 62 0.19 7.57 -25.67
N GLY A 63 0.86 8.70 -25.90
CA GLY A 63 0.97 9.35 -27.21
C GLY A 63 -0.30 10.07 -27.68
N ASP A 64 -1.35 10.07 -26.85
CA ASP A 64 -2.65 10.67 -27.10
C ASP A 64 -3.23 11.23 -25.80
N ASP A 65 -3.39 12.55 -25.75
CA ASP A 65 -3.96 13.27 -24.61
C ASP A 65 -5.44 12.95 -24.38
N VAL A 66 -6.21 12.69 -25.45
CA VAL A 66 -7.64 12.39 -25.36
C VAL A 66 -7.85 11.03 -24.74
N LEU A 67 -7.09 10.02 -25.19
CA LEU A 67 -7.13 8.68 -24.63
C LEU A 67 -6.67 8.66 -23.16
N ALA A 68 -5.58 9.36 -22.84
CA ALA A 68 -5.07 9.46 -21.47
C ALA A 68 -6.13 10.04 -20.51
N THR A 69 -6.83 11.09 -20.95
CA THR A 69 -7.89 11.74 -20.15
C THR A 69 -9.09 10.81 -19.95
N ALA A 70 -9.53 10.09 -20.99
CA ALA A 70 -10.64 9.14 -20.90
C ALA A 70 -10.33 7.95 -19.97
N MET A 71 -9.08 7.47 -19.95
CA MET A 71 -8.66 6.42 -19.01
C MET A 71 -8.58 6.94 -17.58
N LEU A 72 -8.04 8.15 -17.40
CA LEU A 72 -7.94 8.78 -16.10
C LEU A 72 -9.31 8.96 -15.45
N ASP A 73 -10.30 9.42 -16.21
CA ASP A 73 -11.67 9.61 -15.75
C ASP A 73 -12.25 8.31 -15.16
N ARG A 74 -12.13 7.20 -15.89
CA ARG A 74 -12.59 5.88 -15.41
C ARG A 74 -11.91 5.41 -14.14
N ILE A 75 -10.60 5.64 -14.02
CA ILE A 75 -9.81 5.20 -12.85
C ILE A 75 -10.12 6.07 -11.64
N VAL A 76 -10.15 7.39 -11.81
CA VAL A 76 -10.34 8.34 -10.72
C VAL A 76 -11.78 8.32 -10.19
N HIS A 77 -12.77 8.04 -11.04
CA HIS A 77 -14.18 7.98 -10.63
C HIS A 77 -14.46 6.92 -9.56
N HIS A 78 -13.77 5.77 -9.63
CA HIS A 78 -13.93 4.67 -8.67
C HIS A 78 -12.73 4.48 -7.73
N SER A 79 -11.82 5.46 -7.66
CA SER A 79 -10.65 5.36 -6.78
C SER A 79 -10.53 6.54 -5.82
N THR A 80 -9.96 6.25 -4.65
CA THR A 80 -9.54 7.28 -3.71
C THR A 80 -8.08 7.63 -3.99
N THR A 81 -7.83 8.88 -4.37
CA THR A 81 -6.47 9.34 -4.71
C THR A 81 -5.70 9.78 -3.46
N PHE A 82 -4.52 9.20 -3.26
CA PHE A 82 -3.59 9.60 -2.20
C PHE A 82 -2.30 10.17 -2.79
N ASN A 83 -2.06 11.47 -2.60
CA ASN A 83 -0.83 12.11 -3.06
C ASN A 83 0.28 11.92 -2.02
N ILE A 84 1.22 11.02 -2.30
CA ILE A 84 2.34 10.73 -1.42
C ILE A 84 3.48 11.71 -1.71
N LYS A 85 3.70 12.64 -0.77
CA LYS A 85 4.85 13.54 -0.77
C LYS A 85 5.91 13.04 0.21
N GLY A 86 7.19 13.13 -0.18
CA GLY A 86 8.30 12.76 0.68
C GLY A 86 9.47 12.13 -0.07
N GLY A 87 10.65 12.17 0.54
CA GLY A 87 11.85 11.55 -0.01
C GLY A 87 11.73 10.02 -0.08
N SER A 88 12.44 9.41 -1.03
CA SER A 88 12.46 7.95 -1.18
C SER A 88 12.95 7.28 0.11
N TYR A 89 12.15 6.37 0.66
CA TYR A 89 12.51 5.59 1.84
C TYR A 89 13.85 4.86 1.64
N ARG A 90 14.07 4.32 0.43
CA ARG A 90 15.34 3.65 0.05
C ARG A 90 16.53 4.60 0.13
N LEU A 91 16.32 5.87 -0.20
CA LEU A 91 17.37 6.89 -0.09
C LEU A 91 17.64 7.25 1.36
N ARG A 92 16.59 7.33 2.18
CA ARG A 92 16.71 7.59 3.61
C ARG A 92 17.55 6.51 4.32
N GLU A 93 17.38 5.24 3.95
CA GLU A 93 18.22 4.16 4.50
C GLU A 93 19.67 4.25 4.03
N LYS A 94 19.92 4.59 2.76
CA LYS A 94 21.28 4.81 2.24
C LYS A 94 21.99 5.97 2.93
N VAL A 95 21.28 7.09 3.14
CA VAL A 95 21.79 8.25 3.89
C VAL A 95 22.10 7.86 5.33
N LYS A 96 21.22 7.07 5.98
CA LYS A 96 21.46 6.56 7.33
C LYS A 96 22.65 5.59 7.40
N ALA A 97 22.91 4.85 6.33
CA ALA A 97 24.09 4.00 6.17
C ALA A 97 25.37 4.76 5.73
N GLY A 98 25.35 6.10 5.72
CA GLY A 98 26.50 6.93 5.33
C GLY A 98 26.76 7.00 3.82
N ILE A 99 25.93 6.36 3.01
CA ILE A 99 26.04 6.37 1.54
C ILE A 99 25.36 7.63 1.03
N GLN A 100 26.15 8.65 0.74
CA GLN A 100 25.63 9.88 0.14
C GLN A 100 25.14 9.57 -1.28
N PRO A 101 23.89 9.93 -1.61
CA PRO A 101 23.38 9.73 -2.95
C PRO A 101 24.13 10.63 -3.93
N ALA A 102 24.51 10.08 -5.09
CA ALA A 102 25.13 10.85 -6.16
C ALA A 102 24.22 12.06 -6.49
N LYS A 103 24.81 13.25 -6.47
CA LYS A 103 24.13 14.51 -6.78
C LYS A 103 23.66 14.42 -8.24
N MET A 104 22.38 14.12 -8.47
CA MET A 104 21.78 14.26 -9.79
C MET A 104 21.84 15.75 -10.12
N ARG A 105 22.65 16.05 -11.14
CA ARG A 105 22.96 17.39 -11.62
C ARG A 105 21.88 17.84 -12.61
#